data_AF-A0A3A4VSI6-F1
#
_entry.id   AF-A0A3A4VSI6-F1
#
_cell.length_a   1.000
_cell.length_b   1.000
_cell.length_c   1.000
_cell.angle_alpha   90.00
_cell.angle_beta   90.00
_cell.angle_gamma   90.00
#
_symmetry.space_group_name_H-M   'P 1'
#
loop_
_entity.id
_entity.type
_entity.pdbx_description
1 polymer ?
#
loop_
_entity_poly.entity_id
_entity_poly.type
_entity_poly.pdbx_seq_one_letter_code
_entity_poly.pdbx_strand_id
1 'polypeptide(L)'
;MKLINVALITILLTRLFLFLFLFFPANNWIYKDTFHHYYLGLALLLISLLLKRRKIKNVVMGIGLGLIIDEIMLPFYLIGIWKVEYWSFWGIFPTMLVFVYLKISKNYPK
;
A
#
# COMPACT_ATOMS: atom_id res chain seq x y z
N MET A 1 9.67 -13.52 -9.37
CA MET A 1 8.30 -13.06 -9.05
C MET A 1 7.98 -11.86 -9.90
N LYS A 2 6.75 -11.77 -10.44
CA LYS A 2 6.28 -10.58 -11.15
C LYS A 2 6.09 -9.45 -10.13
N LEU A 3 6.52 -8.23 -10.48
CA LEU A 3 6.43 -7.04 -9.62
C LEU A 3 5.03 -6.85 -9.03
N ILE A 4 4.00 -7.01 -9.87
CA ILE A 4 2.62 -6.85 -9.45
C ILE A 4 2.25 -7.85 -8.33
N ASN A 5 2.74 -9.08 -8.40
CA ASN A 5 2.43 -10.07 -7.36
C ASN A 5 3.06 -9.66 -6.03
N VAL A 6 4.24 -9.06 -6.05
CA VAL A 6 4.89 -8.54 -4.84
C VAL A 6 4.07 -7.40 -4.25
N ALA A 7 3.64 -6.43 -5.06
CA ALA A 7 2.79 -5.32 -4.60
C ALA A 7 1.47 -5.80 -3.99
N LEU A 8 0.81 -6.76 -4.64
CA LEU A 8 -0.44 -7.35 -4.13
C LEU A 8 -0.21 -8.08 -2.80
N ILE A 9 0.87 -8.86 -2.69
CA ILE A 9 1.21 -9.54 -1.44
C ILE A 9 1.51 -8.51 -0.35
N THR A 10 2.25 -7.45 -0.65
CA THR A 10 2.57 -6.39 0.31
C THR A 10 1.31 -5.76 0.89
N ILE A 11 0.33 -5.39 0.05
CA ILE A 11 -0.91 -4.79 0.56
C ILE A 11 -1.74 -5.79 1.36
N LEU A 12 -1.81 -7.06 0.92
CA LEU A 12 -2.51 -8.09 1.70
C LEU A 12 -1.87 -8.27 3.08
N LEU A 13 -0.54 -8.25 3.16
CA LEU A 13 0.18 -8.37 4.43
C LEU A 13 0.00 -7.13 5.31
N THR A 14 0.08 -5.91 4.78
CA THR A 14 -0.16 -4.69 5.58
C THR A 14 -1.58 -4.66 6.14
N ARG A 15 -2.59 -5.03 5.33
CA ARG A 15 -3.99 -5.10 5.77
C ARG A 15 -4.24 -6.22 6.77
N LEU A 16 -3.66 -7.40 6.57
CA LEU A 16 -3.77 -8.48 7.53
C LEU A 16 -3.12 -8.09 8.87
N PHE A 17 -1.96 -7.44 8.84
CA PHE A 17 -1.28 -6.97 10.04
C PHE A 17 -2.12 -5.94 10.79
N LEU A 18 -2.66 -4.94 10.08
CA LEU A 18 -3.59 -3.96 10.67
C LEU A 18 -4.83 -4.64 11.28
N PHE A 19 -5.43 -5.59 10.56
CA PHE A 19 -6.60 -6.33 11.06
C PHE A 19 -6.29 -7.12 12.34
N LEU A 20 -5.15 -7.82 12.38
CA LEU A 20 -4.73 -8.55 13.58
C LEU A 20 -4.49 -7.60 14.75
N PHE A 21 -3.89 -6.43 14.50
CA PHE A 21 -3.62 -5.44 15.53
C PHE A 21 -4.86 -4.77 16.13
N LEU A 22 -5.98 -4.72 15.42
CA LEU A 22 -7.25 -4.22 15.96
C LEU A 22 -7.72 -5.00 17.20
N PHE A 23 -7.33 -6.27 17.32
CA PHE A 23 -7.68 -7.13 18.46
C PHE A 23 -6.72 -6.99 19.65
N PHE A 24 -5.62 -6.25 19.50
CA PHE A 24 -4.68 -6.02 20.60
C PHE A 24 -4.99 -4.71 21.34
N PRO A 25 -4.90 -4.69 22.68
CA PRO A 25 -5.11 -3.48 23.48
C PRO A 25 -4.10 -2.35 23.24
N ALA A 26 -3.10 -2.56 22.37
CA ALA A 26 -2.13 -1.55 21.94
C ALA A 26 -2.65 -0.57 20.86
N ASN A 27 -3.94 -0.62 20.49
CA ASN A 27 -4.56 0.19 19.43
C ASN A 27 -4.19 1.68 19.47
N ASN A 28 -4.04 2.28 20.66
CA ASN A 28 -3.71 3.70 20.81
C ASN A 28 -2.38 4.11 20.16
N TRP A 29 -1.45 3.18 19.95
CA TRP A 29 -0.16 3.46 19.30
C TRP A 29 -0.30 3.58 17.78
N ILE A 30 -1.18 2.78 17.17
CA ILE A 30 -1.40 2.79 15.72
C ILE A 30 -2.09 4.08 15.28
N TYR A 31 -3.11 4.52 16.04
CA TYR A 31 -3.85 5.74 15.71
C TYR A 31 -3.06 7.03 15.95
N LYS A 32 -1.99 6.96 16.76
CA LYS A 32 -1.09 8.09 17.01
C LYS A 32 0.15 8.07 16.12
N ASP A 33 0.36 6.99 15.37
CA ASP A 33 1.48 6.91 14.46
C ASP A 33 1.24 7.84 13.27
N THR A 34 2.18 8.75 13.06
CA THR A 34 2.19 9.69 11.93
C THR A 34 3.10 9.19 10.81
N PHE A 35 3.82 8.10 11.06
CA PHE A 35 4.71 7.50 10.09
C PHE A 35 3.92 6.63 9.09
N HIS A 36 3.40 7.32 8.09
CA HIS A 36 2.71 6.72 6.96
C HIS A 36 3.65 5.81 6.16
N HIS A 37 3.23 4.56 5.94
CA HIS A 37 3.97 3.61 5.14
C HIS A 37 4.06 4.02 3.65
N TYR A 38 3.25 5.00 3.22
CA TYR A 38 3.41 5.74 1.98
C TYR A 38 4.82 6.31 1.80
N TYR A 39 5.38 6.95 2.84
CA TYR A 39 6.73 7.53 2.78
C TYR A 39 7.81 6.45 2.64
N LEU A 40 7.65 5.34 3.37
CA LEU A 40 8.50 4.17 3.22
C LEU A 40 8.40 3.60 1.80
N GLY A 41 7.20 3.55 1.23
CA GLY A 41 6.96 3.13 -0.14
C GLY A 41 7.69 3.98 -1.17
N LEU A 42 7.64 5.31 -1.01
CA LEU A 42 8.38 6.26 -1.85
C LEU A 42 9.89 6.05 -1.75
N ALA A 43 10.42 5.91 -0.52
CA ALA A 43 11.84 5.65 -0.30
C ALA A 43 12.29 4.36 -0.99
N LEU A 44 11.51 3.27 -0.86
CA LEU A 44 11.80 1.99 -1.52
C LEU A 44 11.75 2.11 -3.04
N LEU A 45 10.81 2.88 -3.59
CA LEU A 45 10.76 3.16 -5.03
C LEU A 45 12.04 3.84 -5.51
N LEU A 46 12.48 4.90 -4.82
CA LEU A 46 13.71 5.62 -5.17
C LEU A 46 14.95 4.72 -5.07
N ILE A 47 15.06 3.94 -3.98
CA ILE A 47 16.14 2.97 -3.80
C ILE A 47 16.14 1.94 -4.93
N SER A 48 14.97 1.49 -5.38
CA SER A 48 14.86 0.49 -6.45
C SER A 48 15.45 0.97 -7.79
N LEU A 49 15.49 2.28 -8.04
CA LEU A 49 16.10 2.85 -9.25
C LEU A 49 17.62 2.62 -9.30
N LEU A 50 18.27 2.55 -8.13
CA LEU A 50 19.71 2.34 -7.99
C LEU A 50 20.12 0.86 -8.05
N LEU A 51 19.16 -0.07 -7.98
CA LEU A 51 19.45 -1.50 -7.94
C LEU A 51 19.73 -2.09 -9.33
N LYS A 52 20.92 -2.66 -9.49
CA LYS A 52 21.35 -3.32 -10.75
C LYS A 52 20.68 -4.68 -10.97
N ARG A 53 20.42 -5.44 -9.90
CA ARG A 53 19.88 -6.80 -10.01
C ARG A 53 18.36 -6.76 -10.23
N ARG A 54 17.92 -7.09 -11.46
CA ARG A 54 16.50 -7.07 -11.88
C ARG A 54 15.55 -7.78 -10.89
N LYS A 55 15.95 -8.93 -10.35
CA LYS A 55 15.11 -9.68 -9.38
C LYS A 55 14.89 -8.89 -8.09
N ILE A 56 15.95 -8.33 -7.52
CA ILE A 56 15.88 -7.53 -6.28
C ILE A 56 15.15 -6.22 -6.54
N LYS A 57 15.48 -5.54 -7.64
CA LYS A 57 14.77 -4.33 -8.11
C LYS A 57 13.26 -4.55 -8.17
N ASN A 58 12.81 -5.62 -8.84
CA ASN A 58 11.38 -5.91 -8.96
C ASN A 58 10.70 -6.21 -7.62
N VAL A 59 11.42 -6.79 -6.66
CA VAL A 59 10.89 -7.05 -5.31
C VAL A 59 10.79 -5.74 -4.54
N VAL A 60 11.87 -4.98 -4.44
CA VAL A 60 11.89 -3.69 -3.71
C VAL A 60 10.89 -2.70 -4.31
N MET A 61 10.85 -2.59 -5.64
CA MET A 61 9.88 -1.77 -6.35
C MET A 61 8.45 -2.25 -6.12
N GLY A 62 8.23 -3.57 -6.12
CA GLY A 62 6.92 -4.16 -5.83
C GLY A 62 6.44 -3.85 -4.41
N ILE A 63 7.33 -3.97 -3.41
CA ILE A 63 7.02 -3.60 -2.02
C ILE A 63 6.69 -2.11 -1.94
N GLY A 64 7.52 -1.24 -2.53
CA GLY A 64 7.30 0.20 -2.51
C GLY A 64 5.97 0.62 -3.14
N LEU A 65 5.63 0.06 -4.30
CA LEU A 65 4.34 0.28 -4.95
C LEU A 65 3.17 -0.26 -4.13
N GLY A 66 3.33 -1.41 -3.48
CA GLY A 66 2.31 -1.97 -2.60
C GLY A 66 1.97 -0.98 -1.48
N LEU A 67 2.98 -0.48 -0.76
CA LEU A 67 2.77 0.46 0.35
C LEU A 67 2.14 1.79 -0.11
N ILE A 68 2.53 2.32 -1.27
CA ILE A 68 1.94 3.55 -1.83
C ILE A 68 0.49 3.36 -2.21
N ILE A 69 0.16 2.24 -2.88
CA ILE A 69 -1.21 1.93 -3.26
C ILE A 69 -2.07 1.74 -2.02
N ASP A 70 -1.51 1.14 -0.97
CA ASP A 70 -2.23 0.93 0.28
C ASP A 70 -2.70 2.25 0.93
N GLU A 71 -1.92 3.33 0.78
CA GLU A 71 -2.29 4.67 1.24
C GLU A 71 -2.52 5.65 0.09
N ILE A 72 -3.07 5.21 -1.04
CA ILE A 72 -3.20 6.07 -2.23
C ILE A 72 -4.02 7.35 -1.98
N MET A 73 -4.84 7.35 -0.93
CA MET A 73 -5.64 8.51 -0.52
C MET A 73 -4.87 9.53 0.33
N LEU A 74 -3.71 9.15 0.88
CA LEU A 74 -2.92 10.03 1.76
C LEU A 74 -2.51 11.34 1.07
N PRO A 75 -2.01 11.37 -0.18
CA PRO A 75 -1.69 12.64 -0.85
C PRO A 75 -2.89 13.58 -0.95
N PHE A 76 -4.09 13.04 -1.22
CA PHE A 76 -5.33 13.82 -1.30
C PHE A 76 -5.75 14.37 0.06
N TYR A 77 -5.51 13.60 1.13
CA TYR A 77 -5.72 14.06 2.50
C TYR A 77 -4.76 15.19 2.86
N LEU A 78 -3.47 15.06 2.54
CA LEU A 78 -2.44 16.06 2.84
C LEU A 78 -2.69 17.41 2.15
N ILE A 79 -3.21 17.41 0.92
CA ILE A 79 -3.56 18.65 0.19
C ILE A 79 -4.97 19.17 0.52
N GLY A 80 -5.66 18.55 1.49
CA GLY A 80 -6.96 19.00 1.99
C GLY A 80 -8.16 18.72 1.06
N ILE A 81 -7.97 17.95 -0.02
CA ILE A 81 -9.05 17.55 -0.94
C ILE A 81 -9.92 16.46 -0.30
N TRP A 82 -9.32 15.58 0.50
CA TRP A 82 -10.02 14.50 1.19
C TRP A 82 -10.02 14.75 2.70
N LYS A 83 -11.21 14.87 3.31
CA LYS A 83 -11.36 15.14 4.76
C LYS A 83 -11.83 13.94 5.57
N VAL A 84 -12.11 12.83 4.89
CA VAL A 84 -12.54 11.61 5.57
C VAL A 84 -11.32 11.01 6.26
N GLU A 85 -11.49 10.65 7.53
CA GLU A 85 -10.43 10.03 8.31
C GLU A 85 -9.86 8.84 7.56
N TYR A 86 -8.54 8.82 7.44
CA TYR A 86 -7.79 7.80 6.71
C TYR A 86 -8.12 6.38 7.21
N TRP A 87 -8.35 6.23 8.52
CA TRP A 87 -8.72 4.99 9.18
C TRP A 87 -10.19 4.61 9.06
N SER A 88 -11.03 5.44 8.44
CA SER A 88 -12.44 5.12 8.26
C SER A 88 -12.65 4.01 7.24
N PHE A 89 -13.79 3.33 7.33
CA PHE A 89 -14.23 2.32 6.36
C PHE A 89 -14.11 2.78 4.90
N TRP A 90 -14.37 4.06 4.65
CA TRP A 90 -14.29 4.70 3.34
C TRP A 90 -12.85 4.93 2.85
N GLY A 91 -11.85 4.94 3.73
CA GLY A 91 -10.43 4.96 3.35
C GLY A 91 -9.92 3.58 2.89
N ILE A 92 -10.55 2.49 3.36
CA ILE A 92 -10.15 1.10 3.09
C ILE A 92 -10.79 0.56 1.80
N PHE A 93 -12.01 0.99 1.49
CA PHE A 93 -12.78 0.52 0.33
C PHE A 93 -12.11 0.79 -1.04
N PRO A 94 -11.50 1.96 -1.31
CA PRO A 94 -10.86 2.27 -2.60
C PRO A 94 -9.67 1.35 -2.91
N THR A 95 -8.88 1.00 -1.89
CA THR A 95 -7.77 0.05 -2.03
C THR A 95 -8.24 -1.33 -2.48
N MET A 96 -9.39 -1.80 -2.00
CA MET A 96 -9.96 -3.08 -2.45
C MET A 96 -10.46 -3.03 -3.89
N LEU A 97 -11.02 -1.90 -4.34
CA LEU A 97 -11.46 -1.72 -5.74
C LEU A 97 -10.29 -1.73 -6.73
N VAL A 98 -9.17 -1.09 -6.38
CA VAL A 98 -7.94 -1.14 -7.19
C VAL A 98 -7.43 -2.57 -7.34
N PHE A 99 -7.51 -3.38 -6.27
CA PHE A 99 -7.18 -4.80 -6.30
C PHE A 99 -8.02 -5.60 -7.29
N VAL A 100 -9.35 -5.42 -7.23
CA VAL A 100 -10.30 -6.12 -8.09
C VAL A 100 -10.07 -5.72 -9.55
N TYR A 101 -9.90 -4.42 -9.82
CA TYR A 101 -9.62 -3.91 -11.17
C TYR A 101 -8.32 -4.46 -11.76
N LEU A 102 -7.23 -4.51 -10.99
CA LEU A 102 -5.93 -5.02 -11.45
C LEU A 102 -5.94 -6.54 -11.70
N LYS A 103 -6.80 -7.29 -11.00
CA LYS A 103 -6.98 -8.74 -11.24
C LYS A 103 -7.83 -8.98 -12.49
N ILE A 104 -8.91 -8.23 -12.66
CA ILE A 104 -9.81 -8.34 -13.81
C ILE A 104 -9.09 -7.94 -15.11
N SER A 105 -8.39 -6.80 -15.13
CA SER A 105 -7.73 -6.27 -16.33
C SER A 105 -6.61 -7.17 -16.89
N LYS A 106 -6.05 -8.09 -16.07
CA LYS A 106 -5.09 -9.10 -16.54
C LYS A 106 -5.72 -10.30 -17.24
N ASN A 107 -7.01 -10.54 -17.02
CA ASN A 107 -7.73 -11.68 -17.58
C ASN A 107 -8.46 -11.34 -18.90
N TYR A 108 -8.46 -10.07 -19.30
CA TYR A 108 -8.95 -9.67 -20.61
C TYR A 108 -7.81 -9.74 -21.63
N PRO A 109 -7.84 -10.67 -22.61
CA PRO A 109 -6.96 -10.57 -23.76
C PRO A 109 -7.29 -9.28 -24.51
N LYS A 110 -6.24 -8.54 -24.89
CA LYS A 110 -6.36 -7.39 -25.79
C LYS A 110 -6.75 -7.84 -27.19
#